data_AF-A0A8T5THP1-F1
#
_entry.id   AF-A0A8T5THP1-F1
#
_cell.length_a   1.000
_cell.length_b   1.000
_cell.length_c   1.000
_cell.angle_alpha   90.00
_cell.angle_beta   90.00
_cell.angle_gamma   90.00
#
_symmetry.space_group_name_H-M   'P 1'
#
loop_
_entity.id
_entity.type
_entity.pdbx_description
1 polymer ?
#
loop_
_entity_poly.entity_id
_entity_poly.type
_entity_poly.pdbx_seq_one_letter_code
_entity_poly.pdbx_strand_id
1 'polypeptide(L)' 'MKLCSDIPIIIIANKADLVDETKLDNSLIQEFVNENKLLGFFITSVKNGKGLVRLLTRLSKQCIINFNFFNIFFLLS' A
#
# COMPACT_ATOMS: atom_id res chain seq x y z
N MET A 1 17.62 4.15 -20.09
CA MET A 1 16.50 3.25 -19.77
C MET A 1 16.08 3.53 -18.32
N LYS A 2 14.98 4.27 -18.09
CA LYS A 2 14.41 4.40 -16.74
C LYS A 2 13.68 3.08 -16.46
N LEU A 3 14.36 2.12 -15.83
CA LEU A 3 13.67 0.99 -15.20
C LEU A 3 12.63 1.58 -14.23
N CYS A 4 11.42 1.02 -14.19
CA CYS A 4 10.36 1.37 -13.24
C CYS A 4 10.92 1.30 -11.80
N SER A 5 11.53 2.38 -11.33
CA SER A 5 12.35 2.34 -10.12
C SER A 5 11.53 2.46 -8.83
N ASP A 6 10.24 2.81 -8.92
CA ASP A 6 9.36 2.95 -7.77
C ASP A 6 8.06 2.17 -7.99
N ILE A 7 8.16 0.83 -7.87
CA ILE A 7 6.99 -0.02 -7.80
C ILE A 7 6.32 0.22 -6.43
N PRO A 8 5.05 0.64 -6.40
CA PRO A 8 4.35 0.83 -5.13
C PRO A 8 4.14 -0.52 -4.42
N ILE A 9 4.70 -0.66 -3.23
CA ILE A 9 4.58 -1.87 -2.40
C ILE A 9 3.74 -1.54 -1.15
N ILE A 10 2.78 -2.41 -0.83
CA ILE A 10 1.93 -2.35 0.36
C ILE A 10 1.97 -3.70 1.07
N ILE A 11 2.05 -3.70 2.40
CA ILE A 11 1.91 -4.93 3.21
C ILE A 11 0.42 -5.18 3.52
N ILE A 12 0.00 -6.44 3.39
CA ILE A 12 -1.37 -6.85 3.71
C ILE A 12 -1.33 -7.89 4.83
N ALA A 13 -1.77 -7.49 6.02
CA ALA A 13 -2.00 -8.39 7.14
C ALA A 13 -3.43 -8.95 7.05
N ASN A 14 -3.58 -10.07 6.35
CA ASN A 14 -4.88 -10.72 6.12
C ASN A 14 -5.33 -11.60 7.30
N LYS A 15 -6.61 -12.00 7.29
CA LYS A 15 -7.29 -12.82 8.32
C LYS A 15 -7.49 -12.11 9.67
N ALA A 16 -7.71 -10.80 9.63
CA ALA A 16 -8.03 -10.01 10.82
C ALA A 16 -9.24 -10.53 11.61
N ASP A 17 -10.13 -11.30 10.97
CA ASP A 17 -11.26 -11.97 11.62
C ASP A 17 -10.87 -13.05 12.63
N LEU A 18 -9.60 -13.47 12.66
CA LEU A 18 -9.11 -14.52 13.57
C LEU A 18 -8.36 -13.99 14.80
N VAL A 19 -8.21 -12.67 14.93
CA VAL A 19 -7.40 -12.04 15.98
C VAL A 19 -8.14 -10.89 16.67
N ASP A 20 -7.80 -10.63 17.92
CA ASP A 20 -8.25 -9.45 18.65
C ASP A 20 -7.36 -8.26 18.28
N GLU A 21 -7.89 -7.38 17.43
CA GLU A 21 -7.14 -6.22 16.92
C GLU A 21 -6.75 -5.21 18.00
N THR A 22 -7.42 -5.23 19.16
CA THR A 22 -7.05 -4.33 20.28
C THR A 22 -5.73 -4.72 20.93
N LYS A 23 -5.27 -5.97 20.68
CA LYS A 23 -4.01 -6.51 21.20
C LYS A 23 -2.87 -6.47 20.18
N LEU A 24 -3.14 -5.99 18.96
CA LEU A 24 -2.12 -5.89 17.93
C LEU A 24 -1.22 -4.68 18.21
N ASP A 25 0.06 -4.95 18.49
CA ASP A 25 1.10 -3.94 18.41
C ASP A 25 1.56 -3.79 16.96
N ASN A 26 1.25 -2.64 16.38
CA ASN A 26 1.61 -2.31 15.00
C ASN A 26 2.89 -1.46 14.90
N SER A 27 3.60 -1.24 16.01
CA SER A 27 4.83 -0.43 16.03
C SER A 27 5.90 -0.98 15.09
N LEU A 28 6.19 -2.29 15.18
CA LEU A 28 7.22 -2.95 14.38
C LEU A 28 6.90 -2.94 12.87
N ILE A 29 5.63 -3.19 12.50
CA ILE A 29 5.24 -3.16 11.08
C ILE A 29 5.27 -1.73 10.53
N GLN A 30 4.96 -0.73 11.37
CA GLN A 30 5.04 0.67 10.99
C GLN A 30 6.50 1.13 10.81
N GLU A 31 7.40 0.71 11.70
CA GLU A 31 8.84 0.94 11.58
C GLU A 31 9.37 0.34 10.27
N PHE A 32 9.07 -0.94 10.02
CA PHE A 32 9.46 -1.63 8.79
C PHE A 32 8.94 -0.91 7.53
N VAL A 33 7.68 -0.48 7.53
CA VAL A 33 7.08 0.28 6.41
C VAL A 33 7.84 1.59 6.17
N ASN A 34 8.22 2.30 7.23
CA ASN A 34 8.93 3.57 7.13
C ASN A 34 10.36 3.39 6.63
N GLU A 35 11.10 2.44 7.21
CA GLU A 35 12.49 2.14 6.84
C GLU A 35 12.63 1.73 5.38
N ASN A 36 11.68 0.94 4.88
CA ASN A 36 11.68 0.43 3.51
C ASN A 36 10.92 1.32 2.52
N LYS A 37 10.44 2.50 2.96
CA LYS A 37 9.68 3.46 2.14
C LYS A 37 8.49 2.84 1.41
N LEU A 38 7.79 1.93 2.10
CA LEU A 38 6.59 1.29 1.56
C LEU A 38 5.41 2.26 1.64
N LEU A 39 4.36 2.04 0.82
CA LEU A 39 3.18 2.90 0.81
C LEU A 39 2.33 2.82 2.08
N GLY A 40 2.52 1.77 2.88
CA GLY A 40 1.75 1.47 4.08
C GLY A 40 1.52 -0.01 4.29
N PHE A 41 0.79 -0.31 5.36
CA PHE A 41 0.23 -1.64 5.61
C PHE A 41 -1.28 -1.54 5.84
N PHE A 42 -1.99 -2.63 5.56
CA PHE A 42 -3.43 -2.75 5.80
C PHE A 42 -3.72 -4.06 6.52
N ILE A 43 -4.45 -3.95 7.63
CA ILE A 43 -5.08 -5.08 8.29
C ILE A 43 -6.40 -5.36 7.57
N THR A 44 -6.56 -6.57 7.04
CA THR A 44 -7.68 -6.95 6.19
C THR A 44 -8.27 -8.29 6.59
N SER A 45 -9.52 -8.53 6.20
CA SER A 45 -10.07 -9.88 6.15
C SER A 45 -10.84 -10.03 4.85
N VAL A 46 -10.34 -10.91 3.99
CA VAL A 46 -11.02 -11.25 2.73
C VAL A 46 -12.37 -11.89 3.00
N LYS A 47 -12.49 -12.67 4.08
CA LYS A 47 -13.69 -13.41 4.45
C LYS A 47 -14.90 -12.50 4.68
N ASN A 48 -14.70 -11.35 5.33
CA ASN A 48 -15.77 -10.40 5.63
C ASN A 48 -15.65 -9.07 4.87
N GLY A 49 -14.70 -8.98 3.92
CA GLY A 49 -14.48 -7.79 3.11
C GLY A 49 -13.79 -6.62 3.84
N LYS A 50 -13.37 -6.79 5.10
CA LYS A 50 -12.74 -5.72 5.88
C LYS A 50 -11.45 -5.24 5.21
N GLY A 51 -11.36 -3.92 5.03
CA GLY A 51 -10.14 -3.23 4.58
C GLY A 51 -9.85 -3.34 3.07
N LEU A 52 -10.55 -4.20 2.32
CA LEU A 52 -10.30 -4.41 0.89
C LEU A 52 -10.56 -3.18 0.03
N VAL A 53 -11.70 -2.50 0.21
CA VAL A 53 -12.04 -1.29 -0.57
C VAL A 53 -11.01 -0.19 -0.33
N ARG A 54 -10.56 -0.02 0.92
CA ARG A 54 -9.56 0.98 1.29
C ARG A 54 -8.19 0.66 0.68
N LEU A 55 -7.77 -0.61 0.75
CA LEU A 55 -6.54 -1.10 0.12
C LEU A 55 -6.54 -0.84 -1.39
N LEU A 56 -7.58 -1.29 -2.10
CA LEU A 56 -7.71 -1.12 -3.55
C LEU A 56 -7.74 0.36 -3.93
N THR A 57 -8.50 1.18 -3.20
CA THR A 57 -8.54 2.63 -3.43
C THR A 57 -7.17 3.27 -3.26
N ARG A 58 -6.38 2.85 -2.26
CA ARG A 58 -5.02 3.38 -2.03
C ARG A 58 -4.06 2.99 -3.15
N LEU A 59 -4.10 1.73 -3.58
CA LEU A 59 -3.29 1.23 -4.70
C LEU A 59 -3.62 1.97 -6.00
N SER A 60 -4.91 2.06 -6.35
CA SER A 60 -5.35 2.73 -7.58
C SER A 60 -4.93 4.21 -7.60
N LYS A 61 -5.07 4.92 -6.48
CA LYS A 61 -4.59 6.30 -6.37
C LYS A 61 -3.09 6.42 -6.62
N GLN A 62 -2.27 5.53 -6.05
CA GLN A 62 -0.83 5.61 -6.27
C GLN A 62 -0.47 5.29 -7.73
N CYS A 63 -1.10 4.30 -8.34
CA CYS A 63 -0.88 3.98 -9.75
C CYS A 63 -1.22 5.16 -10.68
N ILE A 64 -2.34 5.87 -10.41
CA ILE A 64 -2.74 7.05 -11.19
C ILE A 64 -1.72 8.19 -11.04
N ILE A 65 -1.25 8.46 -9.82
CA ILE A 65 -0.24 9.51 -9.57
C ILE A 65 1.05 9.20 -10.36
N ASN A 66 1.52 7.95 -10.29
CA ASN A 66 2.72 7.52 -11.01
C ASN A 66 2.54 7.64 -12.54
N PHE A 67 1.36 7.28 -13.05
CA PHE A 67 1.04 7.42 -14.48
C PHE A 67 1.00 8.90 -14.93
N ASN A 68 0.39 9.78 -14.15
CA ASN A 68 0.33 11.22 -14.48
C ASN A 68 1.71 11.86 -14.45
N PHE A 69 2.56 11.50 -13.48
CA PHE A 69 3.94 11.98 -13.42
C PHE A 69 4.74 11.56 -14.67
N PHE A 70 4.56 10.32 -15.13
CA PHE A 70 5.18 9.83 -16.36
C PHE A 70 4.74 10.64 -17.59
N ASN A 71 3.45 10.95 -17.72
CA ASN A 71 2.93 11.75 -18.83
C ASN A 71 3.46 13.20 -18.83
N ILE A 72 3.53 13.85 -17.66
CA ILE A 72 4.10 15.21 -17.56
C ILE A 72 5.58 15.21 -17.94
N PHE A 73 6.35 14.21 -17.47
CA PHE A 73 7.76 14.10 -17.81
C PHE A 73 7.98 13.93 -19.33
N PHE A 74 7.13 13.16 -20.01
CA PHE A 74 7.22 12.96 -21.46
C PHE A 74 6.81 14.20 -22.28
N LEU A 75 5.86 15.01 -21.78
CA LEU A 75 5.44 16.25 -22.45
C LEU A 75 6.47 17.39 -22.33
N LEU A 76 7.43 17.27 -21.42
CA LEU A 76 8.49 18.26 -21.17
C LEU A 76 9.86 17.84 -21.74
N SER A 77 9.94 16.70 -22.43
CA SER A 77 11.14 16.14 -23.06
C SER A 77 11.00 16.09 -24.58
#